data_AF-A0A0S8ICW0-F1
#
_entry.id   AF-A0A0S8ICW0-F1
#
_cell.length_a   1.000
_cell.length_b   1.000
_cell.length_c   1.000
_cell.angle_alpha   90.00
_cell.angle_beta   90.00
_cell.angle_gamma   90.00
#
_symmetry.space_group_name_H-M   'P 1'
#
loop_
_entity.id
_entity.type
_entity.pdbx_description
1 polymer ?
#
loop_
_entity_poly.entity_id
_entity_poly.type
_entity_poly.pdbx_seq_one_letter_code
_entity_poly.pdbx_strand_id
1 'polypeptide(L)'
;MMKPFPALILFFLLIPTPSWAQTYEKWVEECHSYKDVAQWLNGNFQYDQIRDGESRLSRNTRAKPPRVQAPEETFRHRTGGSLDAALFARKTLNRINPDYRARIIHIAPDRTHVHYLCGFYVGGKLFVMDYWNSQEKLIGTHGPFENLKDYVQRFYLKHQPQHQSLFSCSFGFPPGKLSKSP
;
A
#
# COMPACT_ATOMS: atom_id res chain seq x y z
N MET A 1 11.06 62.03 23.22
CA MET A 1 9.95 61.12 23.59
C MET A 1 10.09 59.83 22.81
N MET A 2 10.65 58.78 23.42
CA MET A 2 10.73 57.43 22.82
C MET A 2 9.45 56.66 23.18
N LYS A 3 8.77 56.13 22.16
CA LYS A 3 7.63 55.21 22.35
C LYS A 3 8.17 53.79 22.58
N PRO A 4 7.75 53.06 23.62
CA PRO A 4 8.10 51.65 23.75
C PRO A 4 7.27 50.81 22.77
N PHE A 5 7.95 50.00 21.97
CA PHE A 5 7.36 48.92 21.18
C PHE A 5 6.87 47.81 22.12
N PRO A 6 5.67 47.24 21.94
CA PRO A 6 5.36 45.96 22.55
C PRO A 6 5.99 44.87 21.68
N ALA A 7 7.12 44.33 22.12
CA ALA A 7 7.60 43.06 21.65
C ALA A 7 6.62 41.98 22.14
N LEU A 8 5.63 41.66 21.31
CA LEU A 8 4.75 40.52 21.54
C LEU A 8 5.60 39.27 21.32
N ILE A 9 6.04 38.69 22.44
CA ILE A 9 6.84 37.48 22.51
C ILE A 9 6.04 36.33 21.87
N LEU A 10 6.45 35.93 20.67
CA LEU A 10 5.89 34.81 19.90
C LEU A 10 6.45 33.49 20.45
N PHE A 11 6.04 33.08 21.66
CA PHE A 11 6.53 31.86 22.34
C PHE A 11 5.66 30.62 22.06
N PHE A 12 5.38 30.33 20.78
CA PHE A 12 4.62 29.11 20.40
C PHE A 12 5.27 28.28 19.28
N LEU A 13 6.56 28.49 18.97
CA LEU A 13 7.23 27.81 17.84
C LEU A 13 8.25 26.73 18.22
N LEU A 14 8.26 26.25 19.46
CA LEU A 14 9.16 25.16 19.90
C LEU A 14 8.45 24.18 20.83
N ILE A 15 7.26 23.69 20.45
CA ILE A 15 6.78 22.44 21.03
C ILE A 15 7.48 21.32 20.25
N PRO A 16 8.54 20.68 20.79
CA PRO A 16 9.10 19.51 20.15
C PRO A 16 7.98 18.49 19.96
N THR A 17 7.86 17.94 18.75
CA THR A 17 6.96 16.81 18.50
C THR A 17 7.24 15.75 19.57
N PRO A 18 6.22 15.23 20.28
CA PRO A 18 6.45 14.31 21.37
C PRO A 18 7.33 13.16 20.90
N SER A 19 8.47 12.95 21.57
CA SER A 19 9.47 11.90 21.26
C SER A 19 8.94 10.47 21.36
N TRP A 20 7.67 10.33 21.70
CA TRP A 20 6.90 9.09 21.87
C TRP A 20 6.21 8.62 20.59
N ALA A 21 6.18 9.42 19.52
CA ALA A 21 5.64 8.97 18.26
C ALA A 21 6.55 7.86 17.69
N GLN A 22 6.04 6.63 17.64
CA GLN A 22 6.76 5.51 17.00
C GLN A 22 7.06 5.87 15.55
N THR A 23 8.33 5.74 15.14
CA THR A 23 8.72 5.92 13.74
C THR A 23 8.46 4.65 12.96
N TYR A 24 8.29 4.78 11.64
CA TYR A 24 8.21 3.62 10.75
C TYR A 24 9.38 2.66 10.99
N GLU A 25 10.59 3.20 11.11
CA GLU A 25 11.81 2.41 11.28
C GLU A 25 11.80 1.58 12.58
N LYS A 26 11.46 2.20 13.71
CA LYS A 26 11.33 1.47 14.99
C LYS A 26 10.23 0.42 14.94
N TRP A 27 9.10 0.73 14.33
CA TRP A 27 8.02 -0.23 14.17
C TRP A 27 8.43 -1.43 13.30
N VAL A 28 9.21 -1.21 12.23
CA VAL A 28 9.72 -2.30 11.39
C VAL A 28 10.69 -3.19 12.16
N GLU A 29 11.54 -2.63 13.03
CA GLU A 29 12.46 -3.39 13.90
C GLU A 29 11.72 -4.29 14.90
N GLU A 30 10.52 -3.88 15.34
CA GLU A 30 9.66 -4.66 16.23
C GLU A 30 8.84 -5.74 15.49
N CYS A 31 8.76 -5.70 14.16
CA CYS A 31 8.02 -6.69 13.38
C CYS A 31 8.82 -8.00 13.25
N HIS A 32 8.19 -9.13 13.57
CA HIS A 32 8.82 -10.44 13.52
C HIS A 32 8.34 -11.29 12.34
N SER A 33 7.16 -11.00 11.79
CA SER A 33 6.56 -11.79 10.73
C SER A 33 5.63 -10.96 9.84
N TYR A 34 5.21 -11.56 8.73
CA TYR A 34 4.20 -10.95 7.86
C TYR A 34 2.87 -10.69 8.60
N LYS A 35 2.60 -11.38 9.71
CA LYS A 35 1.38 -11.20 10.51
C LYS A 35 1.36 -9.85 11.21
N ASP A 36 2.52 -9.33 11.64
CA ASP A 36 2.61 -8.02 12.30
C ASP A 36 2.29 -6.89 11.30
N VAL A 37 2.79 -7.04 10.07
CA VAL A 37 2.47 -6.14 8.94
C VAL A 37 0.98 -6.20 8.60
N ALA A 38 0.40 -7.41 8.54
CA ALA A 38 -1.02 -7.61 8.30
C ALA A 38 -1.89 -6.97 9.41
N GLN A 39 -1.50 -7.17 10.67
CA GLN A 39 -2.18 -6.61 11.83
C GLN A 39 -2.17 -5.08 11.77
N TRP A 40 -1.03 -4.47 11.44
CA TRP A 40 -0.94 -3.03 11.30
C TRP A 40 -1.85 -2.51 10.19
N LEU A 41 -1.80 -3.13 8.99
CA LEU A 41 -2.65 -2.74 7.87
C LEU A 41 -4.14 -2.89 8.20
N ASN A 42 -4.55 -4.00 8.82
CA ASN A 42 -5.94 -4.24 9.23
C ASN A 42 -6.43 -3.21 10.25
N GLY A 43 -5.61 -2.85 11.23
CA GLY A 43 -6.01 -1.99 12.34
C GLY A 43 -5.85 -0.49 12.08
N ASN A 44 -5.04 -0.10 11.09
CA ASN A 44 -4.64 1.31 10.91
C ASN A 44 -4.96 1.85 9.52
N PHE A 45 -4.78 1.06 8.46
CA PHE A 45 -4.83 1.61 7.10
C PHE A 45 -6.27 1.88 6.64
N GLN A 46 -6.51 3.12 6.22
CA GLN A 46 -7.78 3.57 5.67
C GLN A 46 -7.65 3.81 4.18
N TYR A 47 -8.50 3.18 3.38
CA TYR A 47 -8.46 3.35 1.94
C TYR A 47 -9.06 4.70 1.52
N ASP A 48 -8.29 5.45 0.74
CA ASP A 48 -8.68 6.71 0.13
C ASP A 48 -9.10 6.49 -1.33
N GLN A 49 -10.41 6.50 -1.58
CA GLN A 49 -10.96 6.24 -2.92
C GLN A 49 -10.61 7.34 -3.93
N ILE A 50 -10.46 8.59 -3.46
CA ILE A 50 -10.16 9.74 -4.32
C ILE A 50 -8.75 9.57 -4.88
N ARG A 51 -7.78 9.27 -4.00
CA ARG A 51 -6.40 9.01 -4.40
C ARG A 51 -6.23 7.78 -5.27
N ASP A 52 -6.96 6.71 -4.99
CA ASP A 52 -6.91 5.52 -5.84
C ASP A 52 -7.49 5.81 -7.23
N GLY A 53 -8.57 6.60 -7.32
CA GLY A 53 -9.14 7.09 -8.57
C GLY A 53 -8.15 7.90 -9.41
N GLU A 54 -7.36 8.79 -8.79
CA GLU A 54 -6.30 9.54 -9.47
C GLU A 54 -5.25 8.61 -10.10
N SER A 55 -4.95 7.47 -9.46
CA SER A 55 -4.02 6.48 -9.98
C SER A 55 -4.57 5.70 -11.20
N ARG A 56 -5.90 5.50 -11.25
CA ARG A 56 -6.61 4.81 -12.35
C ARG A 56 -6.78 5.71 -13.58
N LEU A 57 -6.98 7.01 -13.39
CA LEU A 57 -7.27 7.98 -14.45
C LEU A 57 -6.05 8.34 -15.34
N SER A 58 -4.83 7.99 -14.93
CA SER A 58 -3.58 8.25 -15.68
C SER A 58 -3.44 7.47 -17.01
N ARG A 59 -4.44 6.67 -17.41
CA ARG A 59 -4.39 5.92 -18.67
C ARG A 59 -4.54 6.79 -19.92
N ASN A 60 -5.21 7.93 -19.85
CA ASN A 60 -5.66 8.66 -21.06
C ASN A 60 -5.13 10.09 -21.29
N THR A 61 -4.25 10.64 -20.46
CA THR A 61 -3.74 12.01 -20.71
C THR A 61 -2.28 12.14 -20.31
N ARG A 62 -1.62 13.20 -20.78
CA ARG A 62 -0.33 13.75 -20.28
C ARG A 62 -0.36 14.10 -18.77
N ALA A 63 -1.20 13.44 -17.98
CA ALA A 63 -1.32 13.61 -16.54
C ALA A 63 -0.08 13.06 -15.86
N LYS A 64 0.37 13.77 -14.83
CA LYS A 64 1.47 13.39 -13.96
C LYS A 64 1.27 11.95 -13.48
N PRO A 65 2.36 11.16 -13.30
CA PRO A 65 2.25 9.84 -12.70
C PRO A 65 1.49 9.93 -11.37
N PRO A 66 0.75 8.88 -10.97
CA PRO A 66 0.03 8.86 -9.70
C PRO A 66 0.95 9.29 -8.57
N ARG A 67 0.48 10.16 -7.68
CA ARG A 67 1.25 10.53 -6.50
C ARG A 67 1.22 9.36 -5.52
N VAL A 68 2.27 8.55 -5.57
CA VAL A 68 2.46 7.41 -4.69
C VAL A 68 3.14 7.86 -3.40
N GLN A 69 2.67 7.38 -2.26
CA GLN A 69 3.27 7.63 -0.96
C GLN A 69 4.46 6.71 -0.72
N ALA A 70 5.51 7.23 -0.08
CA ALA A 70 6.53 6.39 0.49
C ALA A 70 5.93 5.58 1.67
N PRO A 71 6.42 4.36 1.97
CA PRO A 71 5.89 3.57 3.08
C PRO A 71 5.89 4.28 4.43
N GLU A 72 6.86 5.16 4.68
CA GLU A 72 6.94 6.01 5.86
C GLU A 72 5.76 6.99 5.94
N GLU A 73 5.34 7.52 4.80
CA GLU A 73 4.19 8.42 4.67
C GLU A 73 2.89 7.64 4.86
N THR A 74 2.77 6.44 4.27
CA THR A 74 1.66 5.53 4.52
C THR A 74 1.56 5.16 6.00
N PHE A 75 2.68 4.89 6.67
CA PHE A 75 2.72 4.61 8.10
C PHE A 75 2.21 5.79 8.93
N ARG A 76 2.69 7.00 8.60
CA ARG A 76 2.37 8.24 9.31
C ARG A 76 0.91 8.66 9.12
N HIS A 77 0.43 8.65 7.88
CA HIS A 77 -0.90 9.12 7.52
C HIS A 77 -1.97 8.06 7.67
N ARG A 78 -1.59 6.78 7.66
CA ARG A 78 -2.50 5.63 7.77
C ARG A 78 -3.60 5.63 6.71
N THR A 79 -3.36 6.29 5.57
CA THR A 79 -4.32 6.39 4.48
C THR A 79 -3.63 6.33 3.13
N GLY A 80 -4.33 5.84 2.11
CA GLY A 80 -3.81 5.79 0.74
C GLY A 80 -4.65 4.93 -0.20
N GLY A 81 -4.18 4.82 -1.45
CA GLY A 81 -4.76 3.91 -2.44
C GLY A 81 -4.23 2.49 -2.33
N SER A 82 -4.72 1.60 -3.20
CA SER A 82 -4.27 0.20 -3.31
C SER A 82 -2.77 0.08 -3.53
N LEU A 83 -2.20 0.94 -4.37
CA LEU A 83 -0.78 0.96 -4.66
C LEU A 83 0.07 1.40 -3.45
N ASP A 84 -0.42 2.36 -2.65
CA ASP A 84 0.27 2.81 -1.44
C ASP A 84 0.36 1.66 -0.43
N ALA A 85 -0.76 0.95 -0.19
CA ALA A 85 -0.79 -0.22 0.68
C ALA A 85 0.12 -1.35 0.19
N ALA A 86 0.07 -1.65 -1.11
CA ALA A 86 0.89 -2.69 -1.72
C ALA A 86 2.39 -2.39 -1.61
N LEU A 87 2.79 -1.12 -1.80
CA LEU A 87 4.19 -0.69 -1.66
C LEU A 87 4.66 -0.67 -0.22
N PHE A 88 3.80 -0.23 0.70
CA PHE A 88 4.05 -0.34 2.14
C PHE A 88 4.31 -1.79 2.52
N ALA A 89 3.39 -2.70 2.20
CA ALA A 89 3.53 -4.12 2.49
C ALA A 89 4.80 -4.69 1.85
N ARG A 90 5.06 -4.42 0.57
CA ARG A 90 6.26 -4.91 -0.13
C ARG A 90 7.55 -4.48 0.55
N LYS A 91 7.71 -3.18 0.84
CA LYS A 91 8.94 -2.65 1.44
C LYS A 91 9.14 -3.23 2.84
N THR A 92 8.09 -3.20 3.66
CA THR A 92 8.13 -3.69 5.03
C THR A 92 8.43 -5.19 5.07
N LEU A 93 7.73 -6.02 4.28
CA LEU A 93 7.94 -7.48 4.25
C LEU A 93 9.36 -7.85 3.85
N ASN A 94 9.92 -7.22 2.81
CA ASN A 94 11.29 -7.50 2.39
C ASN A 94 12.34 -6.98 3.37
N ARG A 95 11.99 -5.99 4.20
CA ARG A 95 12.88 -5.46 5.24
C ARG A 95 12.90 -6.37 6.46
N ILE A 96 11.76 -6.91 6.88
CA ILE A 96 11.70 -7.85 8.02
C ILE A 96 12.27 -9.22 7.65
N ASN A 97 12.04 -9.69 6.42
CA ASN A 97 12.56 -10.96 5.93
C ASN A 97 12.66 -10.97 4.39
N PRO A 98 13.88 -10.84 3.83
CA PRO A 98 14.09 -10.89 2.38
C PRO A 98 13.61 -12.18 1.69
N ASP A 99 13.55 -13.31 2.40
CA ASP A 99 13.11 -14.60 1.85
C ASP A 99 11.62 -14.61 1.48
N TYR A 100 10.84 -13.67 2.03
CA TYR A 100 9.47 -13.44 1.61
C TYR A 100 9.38 -13.03 0.14
N ARG A 101 10.44 -12.46 -0.44
CA ARG A 101 10.49 -12.08 -1.86
C ARG A 101 9.22 -11.33 -2.28
N ALA A 102 8.79 -10.39 -1.45
CA ALA A 102 7.54 -9.67 -1.62
C ALA A 102 7.61 -8.80 -2.88
N ARG A 103 6.55 -8.83 -3.68
CA ARG A 103 6.44 -8.17 -4.98
C ARG A 103 5.05 -7.58 -5.15
N ILE A 104 4.98 -6.48 -5.90
CA ILE A 104 3.68 -5.95 -6.34
C ILE A 104 3.04 -6.96 -7.28
N ILE A 105 1.74 -7.18 -7.13
CA ILE A 105 0.90 -7.84 -8.12
C ILE A 105 0.02 -6.76 -8.73
N HIS A 106 0.03 -6.69 -10.04
CA HIS A 106 -0.91 -5.92 -10.84
C HIS A 106 -2.07 -6.84 -11.23
N ILE A 107 -3.30 -6.46 -10.89
CA ILE A 107 -4.52 -7.16 -11.30
C ILE A 107 -5.46 -6.20 -12.04
N ALA A 108 -5.94 -6.62 -13.20
CA ALA A 108 -6.87 -5.86 -14.01
C ALA A 108 -8.01 -6.80 -14.47
N PRO A 109 -9.22 -6.67 -13.90
CA PRO A 109 -10.36 -7.47 -14.35
C PRO A 109 -10.79 -7.09 -15.77
N ASP A 110 -10.67 -5.82 -16.13
CA ASP A 110 -10.93 -5.32 -17.47
C ASP A 110 -9.84 -4.30 -17.89
N ARG A 111 -10.04 -3.64 -19.03
CA ARG A 111 -9.07 -2.66 -19.55
C ARG A 111 -9.08 -1.33 -18.79
N THR A 112 -10.11 -1.03 -18.01
CA THR A 112 -10.33 0.27 -17.37
C THR A 112 -10.02 0.27 -15.88
N HIS A 113 -10.08 -0.88 -15.23
CA HIS A 113 -9.84 -1.03 -13.81
C HIS A 113 -8.51 -1.73 -13.55
N VAL A 114 -7.66 -1.06 -12.77
CA VAL A 114 -6.40 -1.61 -12.27
C VAL A 114 -6.43 -1.56 -10.76
N HIS A 115 -5.92 -2.62 -10.15
CA HIS A 115 -5.74 -2.75 -8.72
C HIS A 115 -4.35 -3.33 -8.42
N TYR A 116 -3.79 -2.94 -7.28
CA TYR A 116 -2.44 -3.35 -6.85
C TYR A 116 -2.51 -4.07 -5.51
N LEU A 117 -1.79 -5.19 -5.45
CA LEU A 117 -1.70 -6.06 -4.28
C LEU A 117 -0.22 -6.29 -3.94
N CYS A 118 0.06 -6.79 -2.74
CA CYS A 118 1.38 -7.32 -2.40
C CYS A 118 1.33 -8.84 -2.33
N GLY A 119 2.10 -9.52 -3.18
CA GLY A 119 2.31 -10.97 -3.12
C GLY A 119 3.65 -11.30 -2.50
N PHE A 120 3.71 -12.31 -1.64
CA PHE A 120 4.93 -12.75 -0.96
C PHE A 120 4.91 -14.26 -0.70
N TYR A 121 6.05 -14.85 -0.39
CA TYR A 121 6.20 -16.30 -0.23
C TYR A 121 6.51 -16.69 1.20
N VAL A 122 5.81 -17.71 1.72
CA VAL A 122 6.12 -18.36 2.99
C VAL A 122 6.15 -19.87 2.74
N GLY A 123 7.26 -20.53 3.04
CA GLY A 123 7.40 -21.98 2.82
C GLY A 123 7.15 -22.40 1.36
N GLY A 124 7.54 -21.56 0.39
CA GLY A 124 7.34 -21.81 -1.04
C GLY A 124 5.90 -21.56 -1.55
N LYS A 125 4.96 -21.18 -0.68
CA LYS A 125 3.59 -20.86 -1.06
C LYS A 125 3.38 -19.35 -1.17
N LEU A 126 2.57 -18.92 -2.14
CA LEU A 126 2.18 -17.54 -2.33
C LEU A 126 1.11 -17.13 -1.32
N PHE A 127 1.31 -15.98 -0.70
CA PHE A 127 0.33 -15.23 0.07
C PHE A 127 0.13 -13.87 -0.58
N VAL A 128 -1.06 -13.29 -0.42
CA VAL A 128 -1.46 -12.02 -1.04
C VAL A 128 -2.09 -11.11 -0.01
N MET A 129 -1.52 -9.93 0.20
CA MET A 129 -2.10 -8.82 0.95
C MET A 129 -2.89 -7.91 0.00
N ASP A 130 -4.19 -7.80 0.26
CA ASP A 130 -5.14 -6.95 -0.47
C ASP A 130 -5.81 -5.98 0.50
N TYR A 131 -5.63 -4.68 0.31
CA TYR A 131 -6.13 -3.64 1.21
C TYR A 131 -6.90 -2.57 0.43
N TRP A 132 -7.88 -3.02 -0.35
CA TRP A 132 -8.83 -2.18 -1.09
C TRP A 132 -10.25 -2.26 -0.50
N ASN A 133 -10.82 -1.09 -0.19
CA ASN A 133 -12.07 -0.96 0.56
C ASN A 133 -13.38 -1.02 -0.25
N SER A 134 -13.40 -1.08 -1.58
CA SER A 134 -14.71 -1.19 -2.24
C SER A 134 -15.38 -2.56 -2.02
N GLN A 135 -14.63 -3.54 -1.50
CA GLN A 135 -15.10 -4.91 -1.26
C GLN A 135 -14.44 -5.50 -0.01
N GLU A 136 -15.03 -5.27 1.15
CA GLU A 136 -14.52 -5.72 2.46
C GLU A 136 -14.09 -7.20 2.50
N LYS A 137 -14.78 -8.07 1.74
CA LYS A 137 -14.47 -9.50 1.64
C LYS A 137 -13.09 -9.83 1.07
N LEU A 138 -12.49 -8.88 0.36
CA LEU A 138 -11.15 -9.02 -0.20
C LEU A 138 -10.08 -8.39 0.70
N ILE A 139 -10.46 -7.63 1.72
CA ILE A 139 -9.47 -7.00 2.60
C ILE A 139 -8.79 -8.06 3.45
N GLY A 140 -7.46 -8.03 3.51
CA GLY A 140 -6.65 -8.82 4.40
C GLY A 140 -5.51 -9.56 3.71
N THR A 141 -5.02 -10.59 4.40
CA THR A 141 -3.96 -11.48 3.92
C THR A 141 -4.54 -12.85 3.57
N HIS A 142 -4.32 -13.29 2.33
CA HIS A 142 -4.92 -14.49 1.76
C HIS A 142 -3.85 -15.49 1.33
N GLY A 143 -4.15 -16.78 1.47
CA GLY A 143 -3.25 -17.87 1.11
C GLY A 143 -3.36 -19.02 2.10
N PRO A 144 -2.53 -20.06 1.97
CA PRO A 144 -1.50 -20.23 0.94
C PRO A 144 -2.07 -20.58 -0.45
N PHE A 145 -1.38 -20.14 -1.50
CA PHE A 145 -1.62 -20.48 -2.90
C PHE A 145 -0.37 -21.09 -3.55
N GLU A 146 -0.54 -21.88 -4.60
CA GLU A 146 0.61 -22.40 -5.37
C GLU A 146 1.30 -21.31 -6.20
N ASN A 147 0.52 -20.40 -6.77
CA ASN A 147 0.98 -19.34 -7.67
C ASN A 147 -0.16 -18.34 -7.93
N LEU A 148 0.07 -17.32 -8.77
CA LEU A 148 -0.95 -16.32 -9.11
C LEU A 148 -2.20 -16.91 -9.76
N LYS A 149 -2.06 -17.94 -10.60
CA LYS A 149 -3.22 -18.57 -11.25
C LYS A 149 -4.12 -19.23 -10.19
N ASP A 150 -3.53 -19.92 -9.22
CA ASP A 150 -4.23 -20.53 -8.10
C ASP A 150 -4.99 -19.49 -7.24
N TYR A 151 -4.33 -18.38 -6.90
CA TYR A 151 -4.96 -17.23 -6.23
C TYR A 151 -6.16 -16.70 -7.01
N VAL A 152 -6.00 -16.44 -8.30
CA VAL A 152 -7.07 -15.87 -9.15
C VAL A 152 -8.27 -16.79 -9.19
N GLN A 153 -8.06 -18.09 -9.43
CA GLN A 153 -9.13 -19.05 -9.64
C GLN A 153 -9.86 -19.41 -8.35
N ARG A 154 -9.13 -19.62 -7.24
CA ARG A 154 -9.72 -20.12 -5.99
C ARG A 154 -10.20 -19.03 -5.06
N PHE A 155 -9.64 -17.82 -5.18
CA PHE A 155 -9.96 -16.71 -4.30
C PHE A 155 -10.60 -15.55 -5.06
N TYR A 156 -9.85 -14.89 -5.96
CA TYR A 156 -10.30 -13.61 -6.53
C TYR A 156 -11.64 -13.73 -7.27
N LEU A 157 -11.73 -14.60 -8.29
CA LEU A 157 -12.95 -14.72 -9.11
C LEU A 157 -14.15 -15.24 -8.31
N LYS A 158 -13.92 -16.07 -7.28
CA LYS A 158 -14.98 -16.57 -6.39
C LYS A 158 -15.64 -15.46 -5.57
N HIS A 159 -14.87 -14.44 -5.19
CA HIS A 159 -15.35 -13.30 -4.41
C HIS A 159 -15.73 -12.09 -5.28
N GLN A 160 -15.52 -12.19 -6.59
CA GLN A 160 -15.78 -11.16 -7.60
C GLN A 160 -16.63 -11.75 -8.73
N PRO A 161 -17.87 -12.22 -8.47
CA PRO A 161 -18.67 -12.96 -9.45
C PRO A 161 -19.03 -12.12 -10.69
N GLN A 162 -18.97 -10.79 -10.61
CA GLN A 162 -19.12 -9.90 -11.75
C GLN A 162 -17.98 -10.03 -12.78
N HIS A 163 -16.84 -10.61 -12.38
CA HIS A 163 -15.73 -10.90 -13.27
C HIS A 163 -15.72 -12.39 -13.60
N GLN A 164 -16.02 -12.76 -14.85
CA GLN A 164 -15.90 -14.14 -15.31
C GLN A 164 -14.45 -14.55 -15.57
N SER A 165 -13.59 -13.56 -15.85
CA SER A 165 -12.14 -13.73 -16.06
C SER A 165 -11.42 -12.42 -15.76
N LEU A 166 -10.08 -12.44 -15.79
CA LEU A 166 -9.24 -11.25 -15.69
C LEU A 166 -8.66 -10.90 -17.05
N PHE A 167 -8.62 -9.61 -17.39
CA PHE A 167 -7.83 -9.11 -18.51
C PHE A 167 -6.33 -9.35 -18.28
N SER A 168 -5.82 -9.13 -17.06
CA SER A 168 -4.44 -9.49 -16.72
C SER A 168 -4.23 -9.66 -15.20
N CYS A 169 -3.27 -10.50 -14.84
CA CYS A 169 -2.73 -10.62 -13.48
C CYS A 169 -1.25 -11.00 -13.58
N SER A 170 -0.36 -10.20 -12.99
CA SER A 170 1.09 -10.42 -13.09
C SER A 170 1.85 -9.81 -11.91
N PHE A 171 3.01 -10.37 -11.58
CA PHE A 171 3.96 -9.68 -10.73
C PHE A 171 4.58 -8.47 -11.43
N GLY A 172 4.84 -7.41 -10.68
CA GLY A 172 5.43 -6.17 -11.15
C GLY A 172 4.40 -5.10 -11.54
N PHE A 173 4.90 -4.03 -12.12
CA PHE A 173 4.07 -2.99 -12.71
C PHE A 173 3.69 -3.37 -14.14
N PRO A 174 2.57 -2.86 -14.68
CA PRO A 174 2.26 -3.05 -16.09
C PRO A 174 3.43 -2.52 -16.95
N PRO A 175 3.78 -3.21 -18.05
CA PRO A 175 4.86 -2.78 -18.92
C PRO A 175 4.60 -1.35 -19.42
N GLY A 176 5.54 -0.44 -19.15
CA GLY A 176 5.59 0.89 -19.78
C GLY A 176 5.36 2.14 -18.91
N LYS A 177 5.11 2.07 -17.59
CA LYS A 177 4.82 3.32 -16.82
C LYS A 177 5.56 3.57 -15.50
N LEU A 178 6.17 2.57 -14.84
CA LEU A 178 6.78 2.77 -13.52
C LEU A 178 8.13 2.04 -13.32
N SER A 179 8.85 1.66 -14.38
CA SER A 179 10.16 0.99 -14.26
C SER A 179 11.28 1.85 -13.65
N LYS A 180 10.96 3.08 -13.26
CA LYS A 180 11.86 3.99 -12.55
C LYS A 180 11.12 4.57 -11.34
N SER A 181 11.17 3.85 -10.24
CA SER A 181 11.05 4.45 -8.92
C SER A 181 12.16 3.84 -8.06
N PRO A 182 12.88 4.68 -7.29
CA PRO A 182 14.14 4.33 -6.65
C PRO A 182 14.04 3.14 -5.70
#